data_AF-A0A2D2BZP7-F1
#
_entry.id   AF-A0A2D2BZP7-F1
#
_cell.length_a   1.000
_cell.length_b   1.000
_cell.length_c   1.000
_cell.angle_alpha   90.00
_cell.angle_beta   90.00
_cell.angle_gamma   90.00
#
_symmetry.space_group_name_H-M   'P 1'
#
loop_
_entity.id
_entity.type
_entity.pdbx_description
1 polymer ?
#
loop_
_entity_poly.entity_id
_entity_poly.type
_entity_poly.pdbx_seq_one_letter_code
_entity_poly.pdbx_strand_id
1 'polypeptide(L)'
;MSMLNHLSALADRAIRATTPFSPRYSVALIDRRTGRPHTISDIPLVVMTAEPVTASHELMRNRDPGVWDIFIERMDRNGAIQ
;
A
#
# COMPACT_ATOMS: atom_id res chain seq x y z
N MET A 1 30.74 -9.10 -26.46
CA MET A 1 29.79 -9.46 -25.39
C MET A 1 28.93 -8.24 -25.01
N SER A 2 28.02 -7.78 -25.90
CA SER A 2 27.23 -6.56 -25.65
C SER A 2 25.77 -6.67 -26.09
N MET A 3 25.43 -7.52 -27.06
CA MET A 3 24.08 -7.56 -27.63
C MET A 3 23.07 -8.37 -26.80
N LEU A 4 23.51 -9.44 -26.12
CA LEU A 4 22.67 -10.29 -25.27
C LEU A 4 22.11 -9.52 -24.05
N ASN A 5 22.87 -8.62 -23.45
CA ASN A 5 22.45 -7.88 -22.25
C ASN A 5 21.31 -6.89 -22.54
N HIS A 6 21.30 -6.26 -23.71
CA HIS A 6 20.24 -5.31 -24.08
C HIS A 6 18.92 -6.01 -24.43
N LEU A 7 18.98 -7.20 -25.06
CA LEU A 7 17.78 -7.97 -25.37
C LEU A 7 17.11 -8.47 -24.09
N SER A 8 17.89 -8.96 -23.12
CA SER A 8 17.38 -9.35 -21.80
C SER A 8 16.79 -8.16 -21.03
N ALA A 9 17.45 -6.99 -21.05
CA ALA A 9 16.93 -5.79 -20.40
C ALA A 9 15.62 -5.27 -21.05
N LEU A 10 15.50 -5.39 -22.38
CA LEU A 10 14.28 -5.05 -23.11
C LEU A 10 13.15 -6.02 -22.77
N ALA A 11 13.43 -7.33 -22.74
CA ALA A 11 12.46 -8.35 -22.36
C ALA A 11 11.94 -8.12 -20.93
N ASP A 12 12.81 -7.84 -19.96
CA ASP A 12 12.44 -7.50 -18.58
C ASP A 12 11.54 -6.27 -18.50
N ARG A 13 11.86 -5.22 -19.28
CA ARG A 13 11.05 -4.01 -19.32
C ARG A 13 9.68 -4.25 -19.97
N ALA A 14 9.63 -5.04 -21.05
CA ALA A 14 8.39 -5.41 -21.71
C ALA A 14 7.51 -6.25 -20.78
N ILE A 15 8.07 -7.24 -20.08
CA ILE A 15 7.36 -8.07 -19.10
C ILE A 15 6.81 -7.21 -17.96
N ARG A 16 7.60 -6.30 -17.37
CA ARG A 16 7.11 -5.37 -16.33
C ARG A 16 6.03 -4.42 -16.83
N ALA A 17 6.08 -4.02 -18.10
CA ALA A 17 5.09 -3.13 -18.70
C ALA A 17 3.77 -3.84 -19.02
N THR A 18 3.80 -5.13 -19.32
CA THR A 18 2.61 -5.93 -19.66
C THR A 18 2.06 -6.73 -18.49
N THR A 19 2.81 -6.89 -17.41
CA THR A 19 2.31 -7.54 -16.18
C THR A 19 1.21 -6.65 -15.59
N PRO A 20 -0.03 -7.16 -15.44
CA PRO A 20 -1.10 -6.38 -14.83
C PRO A 20 -0.71 -5.98 -13.41
N PHE A 21 -0.65 -4.67 -13.15
CA PHE A 21 -0.41 -4.16 -11.81
C PHE A 21 -1.67 -4.36 -10.96
N SER A 22 -1.62 -5.29 -10.02
CA SER A 22 -2.63 -5.35 -8.97
C SER A 22 -2.57 -4.05 -8.16
N PRO A 23 -3.65 -3.26 -8.09
CA PRO A 23 -3.64 -2.04 -7.30
C PRO A 23 -3.26 -2.38 -5.87
N ARG A 24 -2.26 -1.67 -5.35
CA ARG A 24 -1.89 -1.71 -3.94
C ARG A 24 -2.55 -0.53 -3.24
N TYR A 25 -2.87 -0.73 -1.98
CA TYR A 25 -3.48 0.25 -1.12
C TYR A 25 -2.65 0.36 0.15
N SER A 26 -2.48 1.58 0.64
CA SER A 26 -2.07 1.84 2.02
C SER A 26 -3.32 1.97 2.87
N VAL A 27 -3.36 1.20 3.95
CA VAL A 27 -4.44 1.23 4.94
C VAL A 27 -3.83 1.66 6.27
N ALA A 28 -4.30 2.77 6.82
CA ALA A 28 -3.82 3.33 8.07
C ALA A 28 -4.99 3.49 9.06
N LEU A 29 -4.68 3.37 10.35
CA LEU A 29 -5.60 3.74 11.43
C LEU A 29 -5.46 5.23 11.72
N ILE A 30 -6.57 5.94 11.79
CA ILE A 30 -6.62 7.36 12.15
C ILE A 30 -7.39 7.53 13.46
N ASP A 31 -6.85 8.31 14.39
CA ASP A 31 -7.59 8.75 15.57
C ASP A 31 -8.59 9.84 15.17
N ARG A 32 -9.88 9.57 15.35
CA ARG A 32 -10.98 10.48 14.98
C ARG A 32 -10.96 11.79 15.77
N ARG A 33 -10.42 11.77 16.99
CA ARG A 33 -10.36 12.97 17.85
C ARG A 33 -9.28 13.94 17.39
N THR A 34 -8.17 13.43 16.86
CA THR A 34 -6.99 14.23 16.52
C THR A 34 -6.73 14.34 15.03
N GLY A 35 -7.34 13.48 14.21
CA GLY A 35 -7.07 13.35 12.78
C GLY A 35 -5.70 12.77 12.47
N ARG A 36 -4.96 12.27 13.46
CA ARG A 36 -3.58 11.79 13.30
C ARG A 36 -3.53 10.29 13.09
N PRO A 37 -2.57 9.77 12.32
CA PRO A 37 -2.38 8.34 12.19
C PRO A 37 -1.92 7.73 13.51
N HIS A 38 -2.36 6.49 13.75
CA HIS A 38 -1.85 5.67 14.83
C HIS A 38 -0.36 5.40 14.60
N THR A 39 0.46 5.66 15.62
CA THR A 39 1.91 5.44 15.57
C THR A 39 2.34 4.35 16.56
N ILE A 40 3.38 3.61 16.21
CA ILE A 40 4.10 2.69 17.10
C ILE A 40 5.54 3.18 17.15
N SER A 41 6.03 3.56 18.34
CA SER A 41 7.35 4.19 18.51
C SER A 41 7.55 5.39 17.57
N ASP A 42 6.55 6.28 17.51
CA ASP A 42 6.51 7.47 16.65
C ASP A 42 6.51 7.21 15.13
N ILE A 43 6.38 5.95 14.70
CA ILE A 43 6.28 5.57 13.29
C ILE A 43 4.81 5.26 12.94
N PRO A 44 4.20 5.90 11.92
CA PRO A 44 2.84 5.59 11.49
C PRO A 44 2.68 4.12 11.11
N LEU A 45 1.67 3.46 11.67
CA LEU A 45 1.30 2.11 11.29
C LEU A 45 0.50 2.13 9.99
N VAL A 46 1.10 1.61 8.93
CA VAL A 46 0.49 1.51 7.59
C VAL A 46 0.60 0.07 7.09
N VAL A 47 -0.51 -0.50 6.65
CA VAL A 47 -0.57 -1.82 6.01
C VAL A 47 -0.68 -1.63 4.50
N MET A 48 0.29 -2.16 3.76
CA MET A 48 0.24 -2.23 2.29
C MET A 48 -0.44 -3.54 1.87
N THR A 49 -1.52 -3.46 1.09
CA THR A 49 -2.30 -4.63 0.70
C THR A 49 -2.96 -4.47 -0.67
N ALA A 50 -3.30 -5.58 -1.32
CA ALA A 50 -4.20 -5.59 -2.49
C ALA A 50 -5.68 -5.76 -2.08
N GLU A 51 -5.94 -6.08 -0.81
CA GLU A 51 -7.27 -6.33 -0.23
C GLU A 51 -7.56 -5.31 0.88
N PRO A 52 -7.87 -4.04 0.53
CA PRO A 52 -8.02 -2.97 1.51
C PRO A 52 -9.16 -3.23 2.49
N VAL A 53 -10.25 -3.86 2.05
CA VAL A 53 -11.41 -4.17 2.91
C VAL A 53 -11.03 -5.17 4.01
N THR A 54 -10.43 -6.30 3.65
CA THR A 54 -9.95 -7.31 4.61
C THR A 54 -8.98 -6.70 5.61
N ALA A 55 -7.99 -5.94 5.13
CA ALA A 55 -7.02 -5.26 5.99
C ALA A 55 -7.67 -4.23 6.93
N SER A 56 -8.69 -3.51 6.45
CA SER A 56 -9.46 -2.56 7.28
C SER A 56 -10.17 -3.27 8.42
N HIS A 57 -10.79 -4.43 8.16
CA HIS A 57 -11.45 -5.22 9.20
C HIS A 57 -10.45 -5.73 10.25
N GLU A 58 -9.32 -6.28 9.82
CA GLU A 58 -8.29 -6.74 10.76
C GLU A 58 -7.66 -5.57 11.56
N LEU A 59 -7.44 -4.41 10.92
CA LEU A 59 -6.99 -3.21 11.60
C LEU A 59 -8.05 -2.62 12.53
N MET A 60 -9.34 -2.80 12.31
CA MET A 60 -10.38 -2.37 13.26
C MET A 60 -10.73 -3.43 14.30
N ARG A 61 -10.19 -4.65 14.18
CA ARG A 61 -10.50 -5.75 15.10
C ARG A 61 -10.16 -5.38 16.53
N ASN A 62 -11.15 -5.49 17.42
CA ASN A 62 -11.07 -5.13 18.83
C ASN A 62 -10.75 -3.64 19.09
N ARG A 63 -11.07 -2.74 18.15
CA ARG A 63 -10.94 -1.28 18.30
C ARG A 63 -12.32 -0.62 18.30
N ASP A 64 -12.43 0.49 19.02
CA ASP A 64 -13.66 1.29 19.10
C ASP A 64 -13.83 2.20 17.86
N PRO A 65 -14.91 2.06 17.06
CA PRO A 65 -15.20 2.94 15.91
C PRO A 65 -15.51 4.41 16.30
N GLY A 66 -15.82 4.69 17.57
CA GLY A 66 -15.94 6.05 18.08
C GLY A 66 -14.60 6.78 18.20
N VAL A 67 -13.50 6.03 18.34
CA VAL A 67 -12.14 6.56 18.51
C VAL A 67 -11.30 6.39 17.25
N TRP A 68 -11.40 5.24 16.59
CA TRP A 68 -10.57 4.88 15.45
C TRP A 68 -11.37 4.86 14.15
N ASP A 69 -10.74 5.33 13.10
CA ASP A 69 -11.22 5.26 11.71
C ASP A 69 -10.15 4.64 10.81
N ILE A 70 -10.55 4.28 9.60
CA ILE A 70 -9.64 3.76 8.58
C ILE A 70 -9.47 4.77 7.47
N PHE A 71 -8.21 4.98 7.09
CA PHE A 71 -7.84 5.75 5.91
C PHE A 71 -7.21 4.83 4.88
N ILE A 72 -7.76 4.86 3.67
CA ILE A 72 -7.36 4.00 2.55
C ILE A 72 -6.92 4.91 1.41
N GLU A 73 -5.69 4.73 0.97
CA GLU A 73 -5.16 5.40 -0.21
C GLU A 73 -4.70 4.38 -1.22
N ARG A 74 -4.92 4.69 -2.50
CA ARG A 74 -4.42 3.88 -3.59
C ARG A 74 -2.96 4.23 -3.85
N MET A 75 -2.17 3.22 -4.13
CA MET A 75 -0.75 3.35 -4.42
C MET A 75 -0.48 3.14 -5.91
N ASP A 76 0.50 3.86 -6.42
CA ASP A 76 1.02 3.66 -7.75
C ASP A 76 1.91 2.41 -7.83
N ARG A 77 2.42 2.13 -9.04
CA ARG A 77 3.33 1.01 -9.31
C ARG A 77 4.64 1.03 -8.52
N ASN A 78 5.07 2.19 -8.05
CA ASN A 78 6.30 2.39 -7.31
C ASN A 78 6.06 2.39 -5.79
N GLY A 79 4.80 2.29 -5.35
CA GLY A 79 4.43 2.37 -3.94
C GLY A 79 4.30 3.81 -3.42
N ALA A 80 4.23 4.80 -4.30
CA ALA A 80 3.85 6.16 -3.93
C ALA A 80 2.32 6.27 -3.82
N ILE A 81 1.86 7.06 -2.85
CA ILE A 81 0.44 7.39 -2.69
C ILE A 81 -0.01 8.26 -3.88
N GLN A 82 -1.20 7.98 -4.43
CA GLN A 82 -1.80 8.70 -5.56
C GLN A 82 -2.78 9.78 -5.14
#